data_AF-A0A074ZKF9-F1
#
_entry.id   AF-A0A074ZKF9-F1
#
_cell.length_a   1.000
_cell.length_b   1.000
_cell.length_c   1.000
_cell.angle_alpha   90.00
_cell.angle_beta   90.00
_cell.angle_gamma   90.00
#
_symmetry.space_group_name_H-M   'P 1'
#
loop_
_entity.id
_entity.type
_entity.pdbx_description
1 polymer ?
#
loop_
_entity_poly.entity_id
_entity_poly.type
_entity_poly.pdbx_seq_one_letter_code
_entity_poly.pdbx_strand_id
1 'polypeptide(L)'
;MEIDVCLDPRTHDSFDSTVSRSHKHKSSICRRFVFAVVHLTHQKLNPTELDTRLNPPTPLQLCFAMRRSIDSSIIDNYGDLSGARILSYDLLLCRKNPATDTHLKTQDLTWSLVLSVPGPHIPQLLSSLSFMTTQGGGDELLGLLLDSTGLSKSDCILYVDVIGVYRTLFELPLDHFVEKKPLKAD
;
A
#
# COMPACT_ATOMS: atom_id res chain seq x y z
N MET A 1 -17.44 7.48 -22.07
CA MET A 1 -16.47 7.84 -23.12
C MET A 1 -15.11 7.86 -22.44
N GLU A 2 -14.42 6.74 -22.43
CA GLU A 2 -13.06 6.65 -21.91
C GLU A 2 -12.09 7.17 -22.96
N ILE A 3 -11.01 7.82 -22.51
CA ILE A 3 -9.93 8.32 -23.38
C ILE A 3 -8.64 7.67 -22.89
N ASP A 4 -8.20 6.64 -23.60
CA ASP A 4 -6.87 6.05 -23.41
C ASP A 4 -5.80 7.01 -23.92
N VAL A 5 -5.02 7.60 -23.02
CA VAL A 5 -3.89 8.47 -23.37
C VAL A 5 -2.61 7.66 -23.41
N CYS A 6 -2.28 7.13 -24.60
CA CYS A 6 -0.94 6.60 -24.86
C CYS A 6 0.06 7.76 -25.02
N LEU A 7 0.97 7.89 -24.06
CA LEU A 7 2.16 8.75 -24.17
C LEU A 7 3.30 7.94 -24.79
N ASP A 8 3.58 8.17 -26.08
CA ASP A 8 4.68 7.53 -26.80
C ASP A 8 5.58 8.62 -27.45
N PRO A 9 6.83 8.81 -26.98
CA PRO A 9 7.74 9.81 -27.53
C PRO A 9 8.44 9.29 -28.80
N ARG A 10 8.00 9.81 -29.95
CA ARG A 10 8.64 9.66 -31.27
C ARG A 10 10.07 10.29 -31.27
N THR A 11 11.00 10.11 -32.23
CA THR A 11 10.92 9.74 -33.68
C THR A 11 12.35 9.45 -34.25
N HIS A 12 12.42 8.89 -35.48
CA HIS A 12 13.58 8.83 -36.43
C HIS A 12 14.82 7.98 -36.01
N ASP A 13 15.49 7.15 -36.83
CA ASP A 13 15.37 6.71 -38.25
C ASP A 13 16.34 5.51 -38.50
N SER A 14 16.41 4.74 -39.61
CA SER A 14 15.62 4.58 -40.87
C SER A 14 16.05 3.27 -41.61
N PHE A 15 15.45 2.98 -42.79
CA PHE A 15 15.78 2.00 -43.84
C PHE A 15 15.70 0.46 -43.62
N ASP A 16 15.09 -0.17 -44.63
CA ASP A 16 15.15 -1.56 -45.15
C ASP A 16 15.18 -2.78 -44.22
N SER A 17 14.06 -3.52 -44.19
CA SER A 17 13.94 -4.75 -45.01
C SER A 17 12.62 -5.50 -44.74
N THR A 18 12.16 -6.26 -45.75
CA THR A 18 10.90 -7.01 -45.72
C THR A 18 10.92 -8.20 -44.76
N VAL A 19 10.32 -8.03 -43.57
CA VAL A 19 9.79 -9.17 -42.80
C VAL A 19 8.41 -8.79 -42.28
N SER A 20 7.39 -9.58 -42.63
CA SER A 20 6.09 -9.55 -41.97
C SER A 20 6.23 -10.10 -40.55
N ARG A 21 6.80 -9.30 -39.66
CA ARG A 21 6.72 -9.52 -38.22
C ARG A 21 5.32 -9.12 -37.82
N SER A 22 4.46 -10.12 -37.63
CA SER A 22 3.27 -9.95 -36.81
C SER A 22 3.75 -9.44 -35.45
N HIS A 23 3.56 -8.14 -35.21
CA HIS A 23 3.75 -7.54 -33.91
C HIS A 23 2.67 -8.14 -33.01
N LYS A 24 2.98 -9.31 -32.41
CA LYS A 24 2.36 -9.73 -31.17
C LYS A 24 2.57 -8.55 -30.23
N HIS A 25 1.50 -7.78 -30.00
CA HIS A 25 1.47 -6.82 -28.92
C HIS A 25 2.01 -7.56 -27.69
N LYS A 26 3.14 -7.09 -27.16
CA LYS A 26 3.53 -7.49 -25.80
C LYS A 26 2.32 -7.15 -24.96
N SER A 27 1.70 -8.17 -24.36
CA SER A 27 0.58 -7.98 -23.45
C SER A 27 1.01 -6.92 -22.46
N SER A 28 0.36 -5.74 -22.50
CA SER A 28 0.60 -4.75 -21.47
C SER A 28 0.22 -5.44 -20.18
N ILE A 29 1.14 -5.45 -19.21
CA ILE A 29 0.92 -6.15 -17.95
C ILE A 29 -0.20 -5.38 -17.25
N CYS A 30 -1.43 -5.89 -17.38
CA CYS A 30 -2.61 -5.23 -16.86
C CYS A 30 -2.45 -5.08 -15.35
N ARG A 31 -2.24 -3.83 -14.91
CA ARG A 31 -2.10 -3.52 -13.50
C ARG A 31 -3.49 -3.50 -12.86
N ARG A 32 -3.53 -3.90 -11.59
CA ARG A 32 -4.67 -3.69 -10.70
C ARG A 32 -4.24 -2.82 -9.53
N PHE A 33 -5.22 -2.29 -8.82
CA PHE A 33 -5.02 -1.45 -7.65
C PHE A 33 -5.58 -2.18 -6.44
N VAL A 34 -4.72 -2.51 -5.48
CA VAL A 34 -5.12 -3.12 -4.21
C VAL A 34 -5.33 -2.00 -3.20
N PHE A 35 -6.52 -1.93 -2.63
CA PHE A 35 -6.82 -1.08 -1.48
C PHE A 35 -6.78 -1.93 -0.21
N ALA A 36 -5.96 -1.51 0.75
CA ALA A 36 -5.81 -2.18 2.02
C ALA A 36 -5.73 -1.16 3.16
N VAL A 37 -6.12 -1.59 4.36
CA VAL A 37 -6.00 -0.82 5.59
C VAL A 37 -5.09 -1.61 6.53
N VAL A 38 -4.06 -0.97 7.06
CA VAL A 38 -3.21 -1.54 8.11
C VAL A 38 -3.74 -1.07 9.45
N HIS A 39 -3.90 -1.99 10.39
CA HIS A 39 -4.42 -1.76 11.73
C HIS A 39 -3.31 -1.93 12.76
N LEU A 40 -3.24 -1.02 13.73
CA LEU A 40 -2.42 -1.14 14.93
C LEU A 40 -3.30 -0.93 16.17
N THR A 41 -3.30 -1.92 17.04
CA THR A 41 -3.91 -1.83 18.38
C THR A 41 -2.86 -2.09 19.46
N HIS A 42 -3.16 -1.71 20.69
CA HIS A 42 -2.32 -1.95 21.86
C HIS A 42 -3.17 -2.48 23.01
N GLN A 43 -2.75 -3.58 23.63
CA GLN A 43 -3.54 -4.34 24.61
C GLN A 43 -4.04 -3.52 25.82
N LYS A 44 -3.38 -2.41 26.13
CA LYS A 44 -3.61 -1.60 27.35
C LYS A 44 -3.98 -0.14 27.10
N LEU A 45 -3.93 0.33 25.85
CA LEU A 45 -4.13 1.75 25.51
C LEU A 45 -5.25 1.87 24.49
N ASN A 46 -6.14 2.85 24.65
CA ASN A 46 -7.10 3.17 23.59
C ASN A 46 -6.38 3.88 22.41
N PRO A 47 -7.00 3.98 21.22
CA PRO A 47 -6.37 4.57 20.04
C PRO A 47 -5.83 5.97 20.26
N THR A 48 -6.58 6.83 20.94
CA THR A 48 -6.21 8.22 21.19
C THR A 48 -4.98 8.31 22.09
N GLU A 49 -4.94 7.55 23.17
CA GLU A 49 -3.77 7.42 24.05
C GLU A 49 -2.57 6.85 23.32
N LEU A 50 -2.76 5.77 22.55
CA LEU A 50 -1.70 5.18 21.74
C LEU A 50 -1.12 6.22 20.77
N ASP A 51 -1.98 6.94 20.05
CA ASP A 51 -1.57 7.91 19.03
C ASP A 51 -0.72 9.05 19.60
N THR A 52 -1.11 9.58 20.76
CA THR A 52 -0.33 10.62 21.47
C THR A 52 1.01 10.13 22.01
N ARG A 53 1.22 8.80 22.08
CA ARG A 53 2.45 8.16 22.55
C ARG A 53 3.33 7.59 21.44
N LEU A 54 2.81 7.42 20.23
CA LEU A 54 3.63 7.04 19.07
C LEU A 54 4.53 8.19 18.65
N ASN A 55 5.67 7.86 18.05
CA ASN A 55 6.40 8.85 17.26
C ASN A 55 5.52 9.27 16.07
N PRO A 56 5.43 10.58 15.74
CA PRO A 56 4.79 11.04 14.53
C PRO A 56 5.78 10.96 13.34
N PRO A 57 5.71 9.93 12.46
CA PRO A 57 6.60 9.87 11.30
C PRO A 57 6.24 10.95 10.29
N THR A 58 7.23 11.44 9.55
CA THR A 58 6.94 12.16 8.30
C THR A 58 6.24 11.22 7.30
N PRO A 59 5.39 11.74 6.38
CA PRO A 59 4.74 10.90 5.38
C PRO A 59 5.72 10.06 4.56
N LEU A 60 6.92 10.59 4.28
CA LEU A 60 7.97 9.88 3.54
C LEU A 60 8.57 8.71 4.35
N GLN A 61 8.85 8.90 5.64
CA GLN A 61 9.32 7.81 6.50
C GLN A 61 8.28 6.70 6.61
N LEU A 62 7.00 7.07 6.77
CA LEU A 62 5.89 6.12 6.81
C LEU A 62 5.79 5.30 5.51
N CYS A 63 5.86 5.96 4.35
CA CYS A 63 5.89 5.27 3.05
C CYS A 63 7.06 4.27 2.94
N PHE A 64 8.26 4.63 3.40
CA PHE A 64 9.41 3.74 3.36
C PHE A 64 9.28 2.56 4.33
N ALA A 65 8.82 2.79 5.57
CA ALA A 65 8.61 1.71 6.53
C ALA A 65 7.52 0.74 6.08
N MET A 66 6.38 1.24 5.58
CA MET A 66 5.33 0.40 4.98
C MET A 66 5.86 -0.40 3.79
N ARG A 67 6.62 0.22 2.88
CA ARG A 67 7.23 -0.49 1.75
C ARG A 67 8.14 -1.61 2.24
N ARG A 68 9.03 -1.35 3.19
CA ARG A 68 9.94 -2.36 3.75
C ARG A 68 9.18 -3.46 4.50
N SER A 69 8.09 -3.14 5.19
CA SER A 69 7.25 -4.14 5.84
C SER A 69 6.56 -5.07 4.85
N ILE A 70 6.08 -4.54 3.72
CA ILE A 70 5.55 -5.35 2.61
C ILE A 70 6.67 -6.15 1.93
N ASP A 71 7.82 -5.54 1.65
CA ASP A 71 8.97 -6.24 1.03
C ASP A 71 9.47 -7.38 1.95
N SER A 72 9.52 -7.17 3.27
CA SER A 72 9.84 -8.18 4.27
C SER A 72 8.79 -9.30 4.30
N SER A 73 7.49 -8.99 4.33
CA SER A 73 6.47 -10.06 4.33
C SER A 73 6.41 -10.82 3.00
N ILE A 74 6.86 -10.24 1.89
CA ILE A 74 7.09 -10.96 0.63
C ILE A 74 8.27 -11.92 0.75
N ILE A 75 9.40 -11.48 1.33
CA ILE A 75 10.59 -12.31 1.57
C ILE A 75 10.28 -13.45 2.55
N ASP A 76 9.56 -13.17 3.63
CA ASP A 76 9.18 -14.16 4.65
C ASP A 76 8.32 -15.30 4.06
N ASN A 77 7.51 -15.00 3.04
CA ASN A 77 6.61 -15.97 2.40
C ASN A 77 7.22 -16.72 1.20
N TYR A 78 8.13 -16.08 0.44
CA TYR A 78 8.59 -16.58 -0.85
C TYR A 78 10.12 -16.73 -0.96
N GLY A 79 10.86 -16.31 0.07
CA GLY A 79 12.31 -16.24 0.09
C GLY A 79 12.88 -15.07 -0.71
N ASP A 80 14.14 -14.71 -0.43
CA ASP A 80 14.87 -13.73 -1.25
C ASP A 80 15.33 -14.36 -2.56
N LEU A 81 14.51 -14.24 -3.60
CA LEU A 81 14.86 -14.60 -4.98
C LEU A 81 15.78 -13.54 -5.58
N SER A 82 17.05 -13.58 -5.15
CA SER A 82 18.09 -12.62 -5.51
C SER A 82 18.09 -12.25 -7.00
N GLY A 83 17.77 -10.98 -7.28
CA GLY A 83 17.84 -10.37 -8.62
C GLY A 83 16.51 -9.92 -9.23
N ALA A 84 15.35 -10.30 -8.67
CA ALA A 84 14.05 -9.82 -9.13
C ALA A 84 13.21 -9.22 -7.99
N ARG A 85 12.57 -8.06 -8.21
CA ARG A 85 11.54 -7.56 -7.28
C ARG A 85 10.35 -8.52 -7.35
N ILE A 86 10.27 -9.43 -6.37
CA ILE A 86 9.48 -10.67 -6.39
C ILE A 86 8.06 -10.46 -6.94
N LEU A 87 7.39 -9.35 -6.57
CA LEU A 87 6.03 -9.01 -7.02
C LEU A 87 5.89 -7.69 -7.79
N SER A 88 6.99 -6.93 -7.98
CA SER A 88 7.05 -5.68 -8.78
C SER A 88 5.85 -4.73 -8.61
N TYR A 89 5.54 -4.35 -7.36
CA TYR A 89 4.47 -3.41 -7.02
C TYR A 89 4.98 -1.98 -6.80
N ASP A 90 4.07 -1.00 -6.84
CA ASP A 90 4.31 0.41 -6.53
C ASP A 90 3.32 0.90 -5.47
N LEU A 91 3.82 1.58 -4.43
CA LEU A 91 3.01 2.21 -3.37
C LEU A 91 2.56 3.60 -3.84
N LEU A 92 1.26 3.75 -4.11
CA LEU A 92 0.67 4.99 -4.64
C LEU A 92 0.09 5.89 -3.56
N LEU A 93 -0.44 5.30 -2.49
CA LEU A 93 -0.95 6.01 -1.31
C LEU A 93 -0.49 5.29 -0.06
N CYS A 94 0.00 6.05 0.91
CA CYS A 94 0.12 5.63 2.29
C CYS A 94 -0.27 6.83 3.17
N ARG A 95 -1.38 6.71 3.90
CA ARG A 95 -1.91 7.80 4.71
C ARG A 95 -2.49 7.27 6.00
N LYS A 96 -2.11 7.89 7.12
CA LYS A 96 -2.78 7.69 8.41
C LYS A 96 -4.21 8.22 8.36
N ASN A 97 -5.18 7.41 8.76
CA ASN A 97 -6.59 7.79 8.82
C ASN A 97 -6.87 8.60 10.10
N PRO A 98 -7.89 9.47 10.14
CA PRO A 98 -8.32 10.12 11.37
C PRO A 98 -8.81 9.10 12.40
N ALA A 99 -8.41 9.22 13.66
CA ALA A 99 -8.86 8.32 14.74
C ALA A 99 -10.38 8.41 15.02
N THR A 100 -11.05 9.44 14.49
CA THR A 100 -12.50 9.69 14.60
C THR A 100 -13.29 9.23 13.37
N ASP A 101 -12.71 8.44 12.46
CA ASP A 101 -13.41 7.99 11.25
C ASP A 101 -14.47 6.92 11.58
N THR A 102 -15.70 7.40 11.79
CA THR A 102 -16.86 6.61 12.24
C THR A 102 -17.32 5.55 11.24
N HIS A 103 -16.80 5.56 10.00
CA HIS A 103 -17.15 4.59 8.97
C HIS A 103 -16.52 3.21 9.20
N LEU A 104 -15.34 3.12 9.81
CA LEU A 104 -14.69 1.82 10.09
C LEU A 104 -15.12 1.19 11.43
N LYS A 105 -15.62 1.99 12.39
CA LYS A 105 -15.95 1.56 13.77
C LYS A 105 -14.82 0.84 14.54
N THR A 106 -13.60 0.85 14.03
CA THR A 106 -12.45 0.18 14.63
C THR A 106 -11.87 0.98 15.78
N GLN A 107 -11.58 0.31 16.90
CA GLN A 107 -10.87 0.89 18.04
C GLN A 107 -9.36 0.80 17.82
N ASP A 108 -8.90 1.22 16.64
CA ASP A 108 -7.56 0.95 16.13
C ASP A 108 -6.98 2.21 15.49
N LEU A 109 -5.65 2.33 15.50
CA LEU A 109 -4.96 3.26 14.61
C LEU A 109 -4.81 2.62 13.24
N THR A 110 -5.23 3.33 12.19
CA THR A 110 -5.28 2.77 10.84
C THR A 110 -4.55 3.62 9.79
N TRP A 111 -4.00 2.92 8.80
CA TRP A 111 -3.36 3.53 7.63
C TRP A 111 -3.93 2.95 6.34
N SER A 112 -4.44 3.82 5.48
CA SER A 112 -4.89 3.48 4.13
C SER A 112 -3.71 3.32 3.17
N LEU A 113 -3.67 2.20 2.47
CA LEU A 113 -2.68 1.85 1.44
C LEU A 113 -3.35 1.66 0.08
N VAL A 114 -2.75 2.23 -0.98
CA VAL A 114 -3.07 1.87 -2.37
C VAL A 114 -1.81 1.36 -3.04
N LEU A 115 -1.85 0.12 -3.52
CA LEU A 115 -0.74 -0.54 -4.22
C LEU A 115 -1.13 -0.78 -5.67
N SER A 116 -0.28 -0.38 -6.62
CA SER A 116 -0.44 -0.80 -8.03
C SER A 116 0.37 -2.06 -8.28
N VAL A 117 -0.24 -3.08 -8.89
CA VAL A 117 0.31 -4.44 -8.93
C VAL A 117 0.10 -5.05 -10.31
N PRO A 118 1.12 -5.67 -10.92
CA PRO A 118 0.95 -6.59 -12.05
C PRO A 118 -0.12 -7.65 -11.80
N GLY A 119 -1.05 -7.85 -12.72
CA GLY A 119 -2.10 -8.89 -12.64
C GLY A 119 -1.62 -10.26 -12.14
N PRO A 120 -0.50 -10.82 -12.68
CA PRO A 120 0.03 -12.12 -12.27
C PRO A 120 0.61 -12.19 -10.84
N HIS A 121 0.82 -11.06 -10.17
CA HIS A 121 1.44 -10.97 -8.83
C HIS A 121 0.43 -10.64 -7.72
N ILE A 122 -0.85 -10.45 -8.05
CA ILE A 122 -1.88 -10.12 -7.08
C ILE A 122 -2.04 -11.22 -6.01
N PRO A 123 -2.21 -12.52 -6.34
CA PRO A 123 -2.45 -13.54 -5.31
C PRO A 123 -1.33 -13.59 -4.25
N GLN A 124 -0.08 -13.46 -4.70
CA GLN A 124 1.08 -13.46 -3.84
C GLN A 124 1.14 -12.19 -2.97
N LEU A 125 0.81 -11.02 -3.52
CA LEU A 125 0.80 -9.78 -2.74
C LEU A 125 -0.31 -9.81 -1.69
N LEU A 126 -1.49 -10.31 -2.04
CA LEU A 126 -2.59 -10.48 -1.08
C LEU A 126 -2.16 -11.41 0.07
N SER A 127 -1.52 -12.55 -0.25
CA SER A 127 -0.93 -13.44 0.75
C SER A 127 0.09 -12.70 1.62
N SER A 128 1.05 -11.98 1.03
CA SER A 128 2.07 -11.23 1.78
C SER A 128 1.49 -10.13 2.69
N LEU A 129 0.40 -9.48 2.28
CA LEU A 129 -0.31 -8.52 3.13
C LEU A 129 -0.98 -9.23 4.32
N SER A 130 -1.62 -10.38 4.11
CA SER A 130 -2.23 -11.18 5.19
C SER A 130 -1.22 -11.68 6.23
N PHE A 131 0.06 -11.82 5.87
CA PHE A 131 1.14 -12.19 6.79
C PHE A 131 1.85 -10.99 7.44
N MET A 132 1.55 -9.75 7.03
CA MET A 132 2.13 -8.55 7.62
C MET A 132 1.51 -8.28 9.00
N THR A 133 2.20 -8.76 10.03
CA THR A 133 1.77 -8.80 11.44
C THR A 133 2.87 -8.28 12.37
N THR A 134 2.65 -8.24 13.69
CA THR A 134 3.71 -7.88 14.65
C THR A 134 4.90 -8.85 14.69
N GLN A 135 4.75 -10.06 14.15
CA GLN A 135 5.78 -11.11 14.17
C GLN A 135 6.32 -11.48 12.77
N GLY A 136 5.81 -10.86 11.71
CA GLY A 136 6.24 -11.09 10.33
C GLY A 136 6.02 -9.84 9.48
N GLY A 137 7.04 -9.34 8.81
CA GLY A 137 7.02 -8.08 8.05
C GLY A 137 6.79 -6.77 8.83
N GLY A 138 5.98 -6.73 9.88
CA GLY A 138 5.59 -5.48 10.58
C GLY A 138 6.70 -4.75 11.36
N ASP A 139 7.90 -5.35 11.47
CA ASP A 139 8.95 -4.90 12.37
C ASP A 139 9.54 -3.52 12.08
N GLU A 140 9.65 -3.15 10.80
CA GLU A 140 10.12 -1.84 10.33
C GLU A 140 9.11 -0.73 10.65
N LEU A 141 7.81 -0.98 10.41
CA LEU A 141 6.74 -0.06 10.78
C LEU A 141 6.64 0.13 12.30
N LEU A 142 6.65 -0.97 13.06
CA LEU A 142 6.63 -0.91 14.52
C LEU A 142 7.89 -0.26 15.08
N GLY A 143 9.05 -0.48 14.46
CA GLY A 143 10.29 0.21 14.78
C GLY A 143 10.12 1.72 14.65
N LEU A 144 9.69 2.20 13.48
CA LEU A 144 9.47 3.62 13.23
C LEU A 144 8.47 4.28 14.22
N LEU A 145 7.37 3.59 14.53
CA LEU A 145 6.30 4.13 15.37
C LEU A 145 6.60 4.08 16.87
N LEU A 146 7.34 3.06 17.34
CA LEU A 146 7.56 2.79 18.77
C LEU A 146 8.96 3.13 19.27
N ASP A 147 9.94 3.43 18.40
CA ASP A 147 11.29 3.83 18.80
C ASP A 147 11.24 4.95 19.86
N SER A 148 12.01 4.84 20.94
CA SER A 148 12.09 5.85 22.01
C SER A 148 10.76 6.19 22.75
N THR A 149 9.63 5.52 22.45
CA THR A 149 8.32 5.76 23.11
C THR A 149 8.14 5.05 24.47
N GLY A 150 9.02 4.09 24.76
CA GLY A 150 8.92 3.18 25.91
C GLY A 150 7.77 2.18 25.84
N LEU A 151 7.07 2.05 24.70
CA LEU A 151 6.06 1.02 24.44
C LEU A 151 6.72 -0.30 24.02
N SER A 152 6.15 -1.43 24.43
CA SER A 152 6.64 -2.75 24.03
C SER A 152 5.97 -3.23 22.74
N LYS A 153 6.77 -3.74 21.79
CA LYS A 153 6.25 -4.43 20.60
C LYS A 153 5.34 -5.62 20.96
N SER A 154 5.55 -6.28 22.11
CA SER A 154 4.73 -7.41 22.59
C SER A 154 3.28 -7.04 22.89
N ASP A 155 3.04 -5.78 23.22
CA ASP A 155 1.74 -5.28 23.65
C ASP A 155 0.94 -4.73 22.45
N CYS A 156 1.56 -4.67 21.26
CA CYS A 156 0.96 -4.25 20.01
C CYS A 156 0.43 -5.45 19.21
N ILE A 157 -0.68 -5.24 18.49
CA ILE A 157 -1.19 -6.15 17.46
C ILE A 157 -1.26 -5.36 16.15
N LEU A 158 -0.59 -5.86 15.11
CA LEU A 158 -0.59 -5.30 13.76
C LEU A 158 -1.23 -6.33 12.82
N TYR A 159 -2.10 -5.90 11.91
CA TYR A 159 -2.63 -6.73 10.82
C TYR A 159 -3.05 -5.87 9.63
N VAL A 160 -3.40 -6.51 8.50
CA VAL A 160 -3.83 -5.82 7.27
C VAL A 160 -5.13 -6.41 6.75
N ASP A 161 -6.14 -5.55 6.59
CA ASP A 161 -7.39 -5.88 5.91
C ASP A 161 -7.31 -5.41 4.45
N VAL A 162 -7.46 -6.34 3.51
CA VAL A 162 -7.59 -6.00 2.08
C VAL A 162 -9.06 -5.71 1.79
N ILE A 163 -9.37 -4.45 1.50
CA ILE A 163 -10.71 -3.97 1.22
C ILE A 163 -11.17 -4.37 -0.18
N GLY A 164 -10.26 -4.36 -1.16
CA GLY A 164 -10.60 -4.76 -2.52
C GLY A 164 -9.45 -4.69 -3.53
N VAL A 165 -9.69 -5.30 -4.69
CA VAL A 165 -8.79 -5.27 -5.86
C VAL A 165 -9.55 -4.72 -7.06
N TYR A 166 -9.06 -3.60 -7.57
CA TYR A 166 -9.75 -2.74 -8.53
C TYR A 166 -9.03 -2.70 -9.88
N ARG A 167 -9.79 -2.45 -10.95
CA ARG A 167 -9.25 -2.37 -12.31
C ARG A 167 -8.67 -1.00 -12.61
N THR A 168 -9.24 0.05 -12.02
CA THR A 168 -8.83 1.44 -12.19
C THR A 168 -8.72 2.15 -10.84
N LEU A 169 -8.01 3.29 -10.78
CA LEU A 169 -7.98 4.14 -9.58
C LEU A 169 -9.33 4.80 -9.29
N PHE A 170 -10.19 4.96 -10.30
CA PHE A 170 -11.50 5.61 -10.18
C PHE A 170 -12.56 4.73 -9.51
N GLU A 171 -12.30 3.43 -9.36
CA GLU A 171 -13.15 2.50 -8.62
C GLU A 171 -12.82 2.46 -7.11
N LEU A 172 -11.74 3.13 -6.68
CA LEU A 172 -11.31 3.12 -5.27
C LEU A 172 -12.23 3.97 -4.39
N PRO A 173 -12.67 3.50 -3.21
CA PRO A 173 -13.57 4.22 -2.30
C PRO A 173 -12.83 5.30 -1.48
N LEU A 174 -12.01 6.14 -2.11
CA LEU A 174 -11.17 7.15 -1.44
C LEU A 174 -11.98 8.30 -0.84
N ASP A 175 -13.11 8.66 -1.43
CA ASP A 175 -13.96 9.79 -1.03
C ASP A 175 -14.61 9.63 0.36
N HIS A 176 -14.62 8.41 0.91
CA HIS A 176 -15.09 8.15 2.27
C HIS A 176 -14.07 8.49 3.36
N PHE A 177 -12.79 8.68 3.01
CA PHE A 177 -11.67 8.94 3.94
C PHE A 177 -11.10 10.37 3.84
N VAL A 178 -11.78 11.25 3.11
CA VAL A 178 -11.47 12.68 3.04
C VAL A 178 -12.36 13.39 4.07
N GLU A 179 -11.73 14.00 5.08
CA GLU A 179 -12.42 14.92 5.98
C GLU A 179 -13.13 15.99 5.16
N LYS A 180 -14.46 15.92 5.10
CA LYS A 180 -15.28 17.02 4.63
C LYS A 180 -15.15 18.15 5.65
N LYS A 181 -14.13 19.02 5.46
CA LYS A 181 -14.10 20.32 6.13
C LYS A 181 -15.48 20.96 5.88
N PRO A 182 -16.23 21.33 6.93
CA PRO A 182 -17.46 22.08 6.72
C PRO A 182 -17.08 23.37 6.00
N LEU A 183 -17.65 23.56 4.81
CA LEU A 183 -17.66 24.86 4.16
C LEU A 183 -18.32 25.82 5.15
N LYS A 184 -17.53 26.75 5.69
CA LYS A 184 -18.09 27.91 6.36
C LYS A 184 -18.87 28.67 5.29
N ALA A 185 -20.19 28.76 5.48
CA ALA A 185 -20.97 29.78 4.83
C ALA A 185 -20.63 31.11 5.52
N ASP A 186 -20.11 32.05 4.75
CA ASP A 186 -20.04 33.47 5.12
C ASP A 186 -21.42 34.12 4.90
#